data_AF-A6FY58-F1
#
_entry.id   AF-A6FY58-F1
#
_cell.length_a   1.000
_cell.length_b   1.000
_cell.length_c   1.000
_cell.angle_alpha   90.00
_cell.angle_beta   90.00
_cell.angle_gamma   90.00
#
_symmetry.space_group_name_H-M   'P 1'
#
loop_
_entity.id
_entity.type
_entity.pdbx_description
1 polymer ?
#
loop_
_entity_poly.entity_id
_entity_poly.type
_entity_poly.pdbx_seq_one_letter_code
_entity_poly.pdbx_strand_id
1 'polypeptide(L)'
;MTPQDIKAALEARGWTATIVPRSEVSDIVDVGGDGLMKCVDGRPSFHPAMNGPKTLGGVYAIASMRDARDVAGLVQATRDVAAFGHVPSVHGDQHAEPPPMGCGYFKLWKTGKLMNLAPEGKEDEFKASELPKGIVPPNYSAEEGSEIVLSEGGVYETLEGAHEEQEVVINLVTDTTFEPSRESQRFVVDAWITDKFNIDAGRYLTVAAKTVELLSDVRKARIIVN
;
A
#
# COMPACT_ATOMS: atom_id res chain seq x y z
N MET A 1 17.18 1.66 5.59
CA MET A 1 16.50 2.47 6.61
C MET A 1 16.28 1.60 7.83
N THR A 2 16.61 2.04 9.03
CA THR A 2 16.42 1.26 10.26
C THR A 2 14.99 1.40 10.80
N PRO A 3 14.50 0.48 11.65
CA PRO A 3 13.23 0.64 12.34
C PRO A 3 13.13 1.95 13.14
N GLN A 4 14.24 2.41 13.71
CA GLN A 4 14.32 3.68 14.43
C GLN A 4 14.16 4.89 13.49
N ASP A 5 14.73 4.84 12.28
CA ASP A 5 14.54 5.89 11.28
C ASP A 5 13.07 5.98 10.84
N ILE A 6 12.42 4.83 10.63
CA ILE A 6 10.98 4.77 10.28
C ILE A 6 10.15 5.40 11.39
N LYS A 7 10.41 5.01 12.64
CA LYS A 7 9.74 5.56 13.82
C LYS A 7 9.90 7.08 13.88
N ALA A 8 11.14 7.57 13.81
CA ALA A 8 11.44 9.01 13.89
C ALA A 8 10.79 9.79 12.74
N ALA A 9 10.79 9.23 11.53
CA ALA A 9 10.14 9.84 10.37
C ALA A 9 8.63 9.97 10.57
N LEU A 10 7.96 8.94 11.11
CA LEU A 10 6.52 9.00 11.42
C LEU A 10 6.22 9.99 12.54
N GLU A 11 7.01 9.99 13.62
CA GLU A 11 6.84 10.92 14.76
C GLU A 11 7.01 12.38 14.33
N ALA A 12 7.94 12.68 13.42
CA ALA A 12 8.08 14.02 12.82
C ALA A 12 6.83 14.47 12.04
N ARG A 13 6.03 13.52 11.55
CA ARG A 13 4.75 13.79 10.87
C ARG A 13 3.58 13.88 11.86
N GLY A 14 3.81 13.75 13.16
CA GLY A 14 2.78 13.78 14.21
C GLY A 14 2.13 12.43 14.52
N TRP A 15 2.76 11.33 14.11
CA TRP A 15 2.26 9.98 14.41
C TRP A 15 2.82 9.47 15.74
N THR A 16 2.12 8.50 16.33
CA THR A 16 2.69 7.63 17.39
C THR A 16 3.18 6.34 16.76
N ALA A 17 4.46 5.99 16.92
CA ALA A 17 5.03 4.78 16.35
C ALA A 17 5.72 3.91 17.41
N THR A 18 5.45 2.61 17.35
CA THR A 18 6.03 1.59 18.26
C THR A 18 6.75 0.53 17.48
N ILE A 19 7.89 0.06 17.98
CA ILE A 19 8.65 -1.05 17.38
C ILE A 19 8.34 -2.29 18.20
N VAL A 20 7.90 -3.37 17.54
CA VAL A 20 7.42 -4.59 18.19
C VAL A 20 8.13 -5.80 17.56
N PRO A 21 8.72 -6.71 18.36
CA PRO A 21 9.35 -7.90 17.81
C PRO A 21 8.31 -8.90 17.31
N ARG A 22 8.65 -9.64 16.25
CA ARG A 22 7.83 -10.69 15.62
C ARG A 22 7.27 -11.69 16.63
N SER A 23 8.04 -12.03 17.66
CA SER A 23 7.66 -12.97 18.73
C SER A 23 6.47 -12.51 19.57
N GLU A 24 6.17 -11.21 19.60
CA GLU A 24 5.04 -10.63 20.34
C GLU A 24 3.78 -10.50 19.46
N VAL A 25 3.84 -10.92 18.20
CA VAL A 25 2.75 -10.81 17.22
C VAL A 25 2.23 -12.19 16.86
N SER A 26 1.02 -12.51 17.31
CA SER A 26 0.45 -13.87 17.19
C SER A 26 -0.28 -14.15 15.88
N ASP A 27 -0.69 -13.12 15.15
CA ASP A 27 -1.59 -13.18 13.98
C ASP A 27 -0.91 -12.86 12.65
N ILE A 28 0.41 -12.78 12.64
CA ILE A 28 1.22 -12.68 11.43
C ILE A 28 1.42 -14.08 10.85
N VAL A 29 1.28 -14.19 9.53
CA VAL A 29 1.27 -15.45 8.78
C VAL A 29 2.35 -15.45 7.70
N ASP A 30 2.77 -16.63 7.27
CA ASP A 30 3.67 -16.78 6.13
C ASP A 30 2.94 -16.41 4.83
N VAL A 31 3.68 -15.80 3.90
CA VAL A 31 3.15 -15.47 2.59
C VAL A 31 2.93 -16.73 1.75
N GLY A 32 1.72 -16.88 1.21
CA GLY A 32 1.40 -17.96 0.28
C GLY A 32 1.86 -17.64 -1.15
N GLY A 33 2.36 -18.64 -1.87
CA GLY A 33 2.73 -18.50 -3.29
C GLY A 33 1.55 -18.18 -4.20
N ASP A 34 0.35 -18.61 -3.83
CA ASP A 34 -0.90 -18.27 -4.53
C ASP A 34 -1.60 -17.04 -3.91
N GLY A 35 -0.98 -16.39 -2.92
CA GLY A 35 -1.50 -15.23 -2.22
C GLY A 35 -1.60 -14.00 -3.14
N LEU A 36 -2.70 -13.25 -3.03
CA LEU A 36 -2.84 -11.98 -3.75
C LEU A 36 -1.86 -10.94 -3.19
N MET A 37 -1.02 -10.36 -4.05
CA MET A 37 -0.35 -9.11 -3.70
C MET A 37 -1.36 -7.96 -3.82
N LYS A 38 -2.01 -7.65 -2.71
CA LYS A 38 -3.22 -6.81 -2.65
C LYS A 38 -3.00 -5.52 -1.87
N CYS A 39 -4.07 -4.72 -1.75
CA CYS A 39 -4.03 -3.44 -1.07
C CYS A 39 -3.73 -3.55 0.43
N VAL A 40 -3.18 -2.46 0.99
CA VAL A 40 -3.05 -2.24 2.43
C VAL A 40 -4.39 -2.06 3.16
N ASP A 41 -5.49 -1.90 2.41
CA ASP A 41 -6.85 -1.71 2.89
C ASP A 41 -7.23 -2.79 3.93
N GLY A 42 -7.76 -2.35 5.07
CA GLY A 42 -8.10 -3.22 6.19
C GLY A 42 -9.43 -3.95 6.01
N ARG A 43 -10.25 -3.55 5.04
CA ARG A 43 -11.53 -4.19 4.75
C ARG A 43 -11.31 -5.61 4.21
N PRO A 44 -12.18 -6.56 4.57
CA PRO A 44 -12.13 -7.91 4.05
C PRO A 44 -12.63 -7.97 2.60
N SER A 45 -12.32 -9.08 1.94
CA SER A 45 -13.04 -9.57 0.76
C SER A 45 -13.36 -11.06 0.94
N PHE A 46 -14.13 -11.64 0.02
CA PHE A 46 -14.39 -13.08 0.00
C PHE A 46 -13.34 -13.91 -0.74
N HIS A 47 -12.25 -13.28 -1.19
CA HIS A 47 -11.25 -14.02 -1.95
C HIS A 47 -10.40 -14.91 -1.02
N PRO A 48 -10.19 -16.20 -1.33
CA PRO A 48 -9.54 -17.13 -0.40
C PRO A 48 -8.03 -16.90 -0.23
N ALA A 49 -7.38 -16.24 -1.18
CA ALA A 49 -5.93 -16.01 -1.16
C ALA A 49 -5.50 -14.70 -0.48
N MET A 50 -5.88 -14.52 0.80
CA MET A 50 -5.61 -13.29 1.57
C MET A 50 -4.20 -13.18 2.15
N ASN A 51 -3.44 -14.27 2.15
CA ASN A 51 -2.09 -14.37 2.70
C ASN A 51 -0.98 -13.94 1.71
N GLY A 52 -1.27 -13.12 0.71
CA GLY A 52 -0.23 -12.47 -0.11
C GLY A 52 0.23 -11.14 0.49
N PRO A 53 1.34 -10.55 0.01
CA PRO A 53 1.87 -9.30 0.55
C PRO A 53 0.93 -8.11 0.35
N LYS A 54 0.97 -7.14 1.27
CA LYS A 54 0.11 -5.95 1.27
C LYS A 54 0.87 -4.71 0.83
N THR A 55 0.46 -4.13 -0.29
CA THR A 55 1.08 -2.95 -0.90
C THR A 55 0.05 -1.87 -1.24
N LEU A 56 0.49 -0.62 -1.40
CA LEU A 56 -0.42 0.50 -1.69
C LEU A 56 -1.18 0.27 -3.01
N GLY A 57 -2.48 -0.03 -2.92
CA GLY A 57 -3.31 -0.34 -4.10
C GLY A 57 -2.89 -1.59 -4.87
N GLY A 58 -2.22 -2.56 -4.22
CA GLY A 58 -1.74 -3.78 -4.88
C GLY A 58 -0.62 -3.48 -5.88
N VAL A 59 -0.76 -3.94 -7.12
CA VAL A 59 0.25 -3.72 -8.19
C VAL A 59 0.50 -2.23 -8.49
N TYR A 60 -0.46 -1.35 -8.17
CA TYR A 60 -0.28 0.09 -8.38
C TYR A 60 0.89 0.67 -7.59
N ALA A 61 1.24 0.11 -6.43
CA ALA A 61 2.44 0.49 -5.69
C ALA A 61 3.71 0.31 -6.54
N ILE A 62 3.81 -0.77 -7.30
CA ILE A 62 5.00 -1.05 -8.11
C ILE A 62 5.08 -0.09 -9.28
N ALA A 63 3.95 0.11 -9.98
CA ALA A 63 3.87 1.02 -11.11
C ALA A 63 4.17 2.46 -10.68
N SER A 64 3.51 2.95 -9.63
CA SER A 64 3.63 4.32 -9.16
C SER A 64 5.03 4.66 -8.64
N MET A 65 5.64 3.75 -7.88
CA MET A 65 6.98 3.95 -7.30
C MET A 65 8.09 3.94 -8.35
N ARG A 66 7.84 3.32 -9.51
CA ARG A 66 8.73 3.31 -10.68
C ARG A 66 8.41 4.43 -11.68
N ASP A 67 7.50 5.33 -11.34
CA ASP A 67 6.98 6.38 -12.23
C ASP A 67 6.44 5.81 -13.57
N ALA A 68 5.93 4.58 -13.54
CA ALA A 68 5.39 3.84 -14.67
C ALA A 68 3.92 4.21 -14.87
N ARG A 69 3.67 5.21 -15.71
CA ARG A 69 2.38 5.93 -15.81
C ARG A 69 1.51 5.50 -16.98
N ASP A 70 1.99 4.62 -17.83
CA ASP A 70 1.31 4.17 -19.03
C ASP A 70 0.99 2.67 -18.98
N VAL A 71 0.31 2.20 -20.02
CA VAL A 71 -0.11 0.80 -20.15
C VAL A 71 1.09 -0.15 -20.09
N ALA A 72 2.18 0.16 -20.81
CA ALA A 72 3.37 -0.68 -20.84
C ALA A 72 4.00 -0.81 -19.44
N GLY A 73 4.02 0.30 -18.70
CA GLY A 73 4.46 0.34 -17.32
C GLY A 73 3.64 -0.53 -16.37
N LEU A 74 2.30 -0.45 -16.46
CA LEU A 74 1.41 -1.26 -15.63
C LEU A 74 1.46 -2.75 -15.99
N VAL A 75 1.57 -3.09 -17.28
CA VAL A 75 1.80 -4.46 -17.75
C VAL A 75 3.08 -5.01 -17.14
N GLN A 76 4.19 -4.25 -17.22
CA GLN A 76 5.46 -4.71 -16.65
C GLN A 76 5.38 -4.88 -15.13
N ALA A 77 4.76 -3.93 -14.41
CA ALA A 77 4.57 -4.06 -12.96
C ALA A 77 3.76 -5.31 -12.60
N THR A 78 2.71 -5.62 -13.37
CA THR A 78 1.87 -6.80 -13.17
C THR A 78 2.64 -8.10 -13.40
N ARG A 79 3.43 -8.17 -14.48
CA ARG A 79 4.29 -9.31 -14.79
C ARG A 79 5.39 -9.52 -13.77
N ASP A 80 5.98 -8.44 -13.26
CA ASP A 80 7.03 -8.54 -12.24
C ASP A 80 6.45 -9.15 -10.95
N VAL A 81 5.24 -8.75 -10.55
CA VAL A 81 4.58 -9.35 -9.37
C VAL A 81 4.36 -10.85 -9.56
N ALA A 82 3.88 -11.27 -10.72
CA ALA A 82 3.76 -12.69 -11.05
C ALA A 82 5.12 -13.41 -11.06
N ALA A 83 6.17 -12.78 -11.62
CA ALA A 83 7.52 -13.34 -11.67
C ALA A 83 8.15 -13.51 -10.27
N PHE A 84 7.73 -12.72 -9.29
CA PHE A 84 8.13 -12.86 -7.87
C PHE A 84 7.29 -13.88 -7.09
N GLY A 85 6.39 -14.62 -7.74
CA GLY A 85 5.63 -15.71 -7.12
C GLY A 85 4.46 -15.23 -6.28
N HIS A 86 3.81 -14.15 -6.69
CA HIS A 86 2.57 -13.65 -6.09
C HIS A 86 1.51 -13.44 -7.16
N VAL A 87 0.23 -13.56 -6.80
CA VAL A 87 -0.86 -13.27 -7.73
C VAL A 87 -1.07 -11.75 -7.78
N PRO A 88 -0.85 -11.07 -8.92
CA PRO A 88 -1.04 -9.63 -8.99
C PRO A 88 -2.51 -9.26 -8.83
N SER A 89 -2.80 -8.23 -8.03
CA SER A 89 -4.16 -7.71 -7.93
C SER A 89 -4.25 -6.19 -7.85
N VAL A 90 -5.43 -5.72 -8.24
CA VAL A 90 -5.97 -4.39 -7.91
C VAL A 90 -7.32 -4.61 -7.23
N HIS A 91 -7.91 -3.55 -6.70
CA HIS A 91 -9.21 -3.66 -6.06
C HIS A 91 -10.08 -2.42 -6.30
N GLY A 92 -11.36 -2.57 -6.00
CA GLY A 92 -12.29 -1.48 -5.75
C GLY A 92 -13.26 -1.86 -4.64
N ASP A 93 -14.41 -1.21 -4.61
CA ASP A 93 -15.50 -1.54 -3.68
C ASP A 93 -16.87 -1.42 -4.36
N GLN A 94 -17.92 -1.68 -3.60
CA GLN A 94 -19.31 -1.65 -4.09
C GLN A 94 -19.97 -0.27 -3.98
N HIS A 95 -19.25 0.78 -3.55
CA HIS A 95 -19.83 2.06 -3.15
C HIS A 95 -19.29 3.25 -3.94
N ALA A 96 -18.07 3.17 -4.46
CA ALA A 96 -17.46 4.22 -5.26
C ALA A 96 -18.00 4.22 -6.69
N GLU A 97 -18.17 5.42 -7.26
CA GLU A 97 -18.48 5.62 -8.67
C GLU A 97 -17.38 6.46 -9.35
N PRO A 98 -16.75 5.96 -10.42
CA PRO A 98 -16.92 4.61 -10.97
C PRO A 98 -16.37 3.51 -10.04
N PRO A 99 -16.85 2.25 -10.11
CA PRO A 99 -16.52 1.17 -9.16
C PRO A 99 -15.02 0.96 -8.85
N PRO A 100 -14.09 1.07 -9.82
CA PRO A 100 -12.66 0.89 -9.56
C PRO A 100 -12.01 2.07 -8.79
N MET A 101 -12.73 3.16 -8.53
CA MET A 101 -12.30 4.24 -7.64
C MET A 101 -12.49 3.92 -6.15
N GLY A 102 -12.93 2.70 -5.81
CA GLY A 102 -12.98 2.20 -4.43
C GLY A 102 -11.60 1.97 -3.80
N CYS A 103 -10.53 1.98 -4.60
CA CYS A 103 -9.15 2.04 -4.10
C CYS A 103 -8.76 3.48 -3.73
N GLY A 104 -8.73 3.79 -2.44
CA GLY A 104 -8.31 5.09 -1.94
C GLY A 104 -6.92 5.52 -2.45
N TYR A 105 -5.97 4.58 -2.51
CA TYR A 105 -4.62 4.86 -3.02
C TYR A 105 -4.63 5.27 -4.50
N PHE A 106 -5.28 4.49 -5.38
CA PHE A 106 -5.36 4.81 -6.80
C PHE A 106 -6.07 6.14 -7.02
N LYS A 107 -7.15 6.41 -6.29
CA LYS A 107 -7.86 7.70 -6.32
C LYS A 107 -6.93 8.87 -5.99
N LEU A 108 -6.13 8.78 -4.93
CA LEU A 108 -5.16 9.83 -4.57
C LEU A 108 -4.05 9.98 -5.62
N TRP A 109 -3.54 8.87 -6.14
CA TRP A 109 -2.54 8.88 -7.20
C TRP A 109 -3.08 9.55 -8.46
N LYS A 110 -4.27 9.13 -8.93
CA LYS A 110 -4.92 9.65 -10.14
C LYS A 110 -5.25 11.13 -10.05
N THR A 111 -5.63 11.62 -8.87
CA THR A 111 -6.00 13.01 -8.65
C THR A 111 -4.83 13.92 -8.28
N GLY A 112 -3.59 13.41 -8.33
CA GLY A 112 -2.37 14.20 -8.07
C GLY A 112 -2.13 14.55 -6.61
N LYS A 113 -2.89 13.96 -5.68
CA LYS A 113 -2.78 14.24 -4.24
C LYS A 113 -1.47 13.73 -3.63
N LEU A 114 -0.78 12.83 -4.31
CA LEU A 114 0.52 12.28 -3.90
C LEU A 114 1.72 12.97 -4.56
N MET A 115 1.53 14.05 -5.30
CA MET A 115 2.64 14.81 -5.91
C MET A 115 3.45 15.60 -4.87
N ASN A 116 2.84 15.96 -3.75
CA ASN A 116 3.51 16.55 -2.58
C ASN A 116 3.42 15.57 -1.41
N LEU A 117 4.57 15.25 -0.80
CA LEU A 117 4.69 14.29 0.29
C LEU A 117 4.88 14.93 1.67
N ALA A 118 4.72 16.26 1.76
CA ALA A 118 4.64 16.95 3.05
C ALA A 118 3.51 16.33 3.90
N PRO A 119 3.63 16.32 5.23
CA PRO A 119 2.53 15.91 6.10
C PRO A 119 1.27 16.70 5.78
N GLU A 120 0.12 16.03 5.83
CA GLU A 120 -1.17 16.69 5.61
C GLU A 120 -1.36 17.88 6.55
N GLY A 121 -1.72 19.03 5.96
CA GLY A 121 -1.95 20.28 6.68
C GLY A 121 -0.67 21.02 7.07
N LYS A 122 0.50 20.53 6.63
CA LYS A 122 1.82 21.13 6.89
C LYS A 122 2.60 21.39 5.61
N GLU A 123 1.92 21.53 4.48
CA GLU A 123 2.55 21.71 3.17
C GLU A 123 3.49 22.91 3.11
N ASP A 124 3.20 23.98 3.88
CA ASP A 124 4.01 25.20 3.94
C ASP A 124 5.21 25.11 4.91
N GLU A 125 5.26 24.08 5.77
CA GLU A 125 6.33 23.89 6.76
C GLU A 125 7.53 23.09 6.20
N PHE A 126 7.35 22.42 5.05
CA PHE A 126 8.36 21.53 4.46
C PHE A 126 8.79 22.04 3.09
N LYS A 127 10.10 22.13 2.84
CA LYS A 127 10.59 22.47 1.50
C LYS A 127 10.54 21.22 0.61
N ALA A 128 10.19 21.42 -0.66
CA ALA A 128 10.18 20.34 -1.64
C ALA A 128 11.54 19.62 -1.77
N SER A 129 12.67 20.30 -1.52
CA SER A 129 14.02 19.72 -1.53
C SER A 129 14.33 18.81 -0.33
N GLU A 130 13.52 18.87 0.73
CA GLU A 130 13.69 18.10 1.97
C GLU A 130 12.82 16.83 1.97
N LEU A 131 11.95 16.69 0.97
CA LEU A 131 11.01 15.58 0.84
C LEU A 131 11.44 14.63 -0.30
N PRO A 132 11.12 13.34 -0.20
CA PRO A 132 11.24 12.43 -1.33
C PRO A 132 10.41 12.92 -2.52
N LYS A 133 10.82 12.53 -3.73
CA LYS A 133 10.06 12.79 -4.95
C LYS A 133 8.62 12.25 -4.81
N GLY A 134 7.63 13.10 -5.05
CA GLY A 134 6.22 12.70 -5.08
C GLY A 134 5.88 11.73 -6.23
N ILE A 135 4.61 11.35 -6.31
CA ILE A 135 4.09 10.40 -7.29
C ILE A 135 3.26 11.15 -8.32
N VAL A 136 3.68 11.10 -9.58
CA VAL A 136 2.99 11.76 -10.70
C VAL A 136 1.83 10.88 -11.19
N PRO A 137 0.62 11.43 -11.44
CA PRO A 137 -0.57 10.66 -11.84
C PRO A 137 -0.36 9.73 -13.06
N PRO A 138 -1.06 8.59 -13.12
CA PRO A 138 -1.07 7.73 -14.29
C PRO A 138 -1.90 8.34 -15.42
N ASN A 139 -1.57 7.93 -16.64
CA ASN A 139 -2.26 8.35 -17.86
C ASN A 139 -3.47 7.47 -18.19
N TYR A 140 -3.77 6.46 -17.37
CA TYR A 140 -4.92 5.57 -17.50
C TYR A 140 -5.96 5.83 -16.39
N SER A 141 -7.22 5.45 -16.63
CA SER A 141 -8.32 5.48 -15.65
C SER A 141 -8.28 4.28 -14.71
N ALA A 142 -9.17 4.23 -13.72
CA ALA A 142 -9.23 3.12 -12.80
C ALA A 142 -9.76 1.84 -13.49
N GLU A 143 -10.68 2.00 -14.44
CA GLU A 143 -11.23 0.95 -15.30
C GLU A 143 -10.17 0.41 -16.27
N GLU A 144 -9.48 1.30 -16.99
CA GLU A 144 -8.39 0.90 -17.89
C GLU A 144 -7.29 0.15 -17.11
N GLY A 145 -6.95 0.65 -15.91
CA GLY A 145 -5.97 0.01 -15.04
C GLY A 145 -6.38 -1.40 -14.60
N SER A 146 -7.64 -1.61 -14.22
CA SER A 146 -8.11 -2.95 -13.84
C SER A 146 -8.18 -3.89 -15.03
N GLU A 147 -8.65 -3.43 -16.18
CA GLU A 147 -8.68 -4.21 -17.43
C GLU A 147 -7.28 -4.68 -17.84
N ILE A 148 -6.27 -3.81 -17.75
CA ILE A 148 -4.88 -4.17 -18.03
C ILE A 148 -4.40 -5.29 -17.10
N VAL A 149 -4.61 -5.14 -15.79
CA VAL A 149 -4.17 -6.13 -14.80
C VAL A 149 -4.86 -7.49 -15.02
N LEU A 150 -6.17 -7.48 -15.30
CA LEU A 150 -6.92 -8.70 -15.62
C LEU A 150 -6.43 -9.35 -16.91
N SER A 151 -6.08 -8.56 -17.94
CA SER A 151 -5.58 -9.07 -19.22
C SER A 151 -4.22 -9.79 -19.10
N GLU A 152 -3.44 -9.45 -18.07
CA GLU A 152 -2.16 -10.07 -17.74
C GLU A 152 -2.30 -11.22 -16.71
N GLY A 153 -3.52 -11.70 -16.47
CA GLY A 153 -3.81 -12.83 -15.58
C GLY A 153 -3.89 -12.46 -14.09
N GLY A 154 -3.96 -11.16 -13.76
CA GLY A 154 -4.19 -10.71 -12.40
C GLY A 154 -5.64 -10.81 -11.94
N VAL A 155 -5.90 -10.33 -10.73
CA VAL A 155 -7.21 -10.40 -10.07
C VAL A 155 -7.73 -9.00 -9.74
N TYR A 156 -9.04 -8.81 -9.93
CA TYR A 156 -9.77 -7.68 -9.37
C TYR A 156 -10.45 -8.11 -8.08
N GLU A 157 -10.02 -7.53 -6.96
CA GLU A 157 -10.61 -7.77 -5.66
C GLU A 157 -11.75 -6.77 -5.39
N THR A 158 -12.91 -7.26 -4.94
CA THR A 158 -14.02 -6.41 -4.50
C THR A 158 -14.07 -6.41 -2.98
N LEU A 159 -13.81 -5.25 -2.36
CA LEU A 159 -13.87 -5.09 -0.91
C LEU A 159 -15.30 -4.82 -0.42
N GLU A 160 -15.55 -5.17 0.83
CA GLU A 160 -16.85 -5.00 1.47
C GLU A 160 -16.78 -4.11 2.72
N GLY A 161 -17.89 -3.44 3.01
CA GLY A 161 -18.07 -2.69 4.25
C GLY A 161 -17.34 -1.36 4.27
N ALA A 162 -17.29 -0.77 5.46
CA ALA A 162 -16.68 0.52 5.72
C ALA A 162 -15.27 0.36 6.29
N HIS A 163 -14.45 1.40 6.10
CA HIS A 163 -13.15 1.55 6.74
C HIS A 163 -13.32 1.79 8.24
N GLU A 164 -12.67 0.95 9.04
CA GLU A 164 -12.62 1.04 10.50
C GLU A 164 -11.21 0.79 11.03
N GLU A 165 -10.18 0.99 10.21
CA GLU A 165 -8.78 0.78 10.58
C GLU A 165 -8.41 1.61 11.82
N GLN A 166 -7.72 0.98 12.77
CA GLN A 166 -7.33 1.63 14.04
C GLN A 166 -5.83 1.96 14.12
N GLU A 167 -5.03 1.39 13.21
CA GLU A 167 -3.59 1.57 13.16
C GLU A 167 -3.04 1.21 11.78
N VAL A 168 -1.76 1.52 11.58
CA VAL A 168 -0.96 1.04 10.47
C VAL A 168 0.08 0.05 11.00
N VAL A 169 0.09 -1.16 10.47
CA VAL A 169 1.17 -2.12 10.68
C VAL A 169 2.19 -1.98 9.55
N ILE A 170 3.44 -1.69 9.90
CA ILE A 170 4.57 -1.66 8.97
C ILE A 170 5.39 -2.91 9.23
N ASN A 171 5.25 -3.90 8.36
CA ASN A 171 5.92 -5.19 8.51
C ASN A 171 7.28 -5.19 7.80
N LEU A 172 8.36 -5.39 8.56
CA LEU A 172 9.73 -5.54 8.04
C LEU A 172 10.20 -7.00 8.01
N VAL A 173 9.37 -7.94 8.50
CA VAL A 173 9.68 -9.37 8.51
C VAL A 173 9.40 -9.94 7.12
N THR A 174 10.47 -10.37 6.45
CA THR A 174 10.43 -10.91 5.08
C THR A 174 9.54 -12.15 4.98
N ASP A 175 8.81 -12.28 3.87
CA ASP A 175 7.95 -13.44 3.55
C ASP A 175 6.84 -13.71 4.56
N THR A 176 6.47 -12.70 5.36
CA THR A 176 5.29 -12.73 6.23
C THR A 176 4.35 -11.59 5.91
N THR A 177 3.09 -11.71 6.34
CA THR A 177 2.05 -10.70 6.17
C THR A 177 0.96 -10.87 7.23
N PHE A 178 -0.10 -10.09 7.10
CA PHE A 178 -1.31 -10.17 7.91
C PHE A 178 -2.53 -10.30 7.00
N GLU A 179 -3.49 -11.12 7.40
CA GLU A 179 -4.79 -11.16 6.75
C GLU A 179 -5.70 -10.02 7.25
N PRO A 180 -6.60 -9.48 6.41
CA PRO A 180 -7.62 -8.53 6.84
C PRO A 180 -8.54 -9.16 7.91
N SER A 181 -9.00 -8.35 8.86
CA SER A 181 -9.92 -8.77 9.92
C SER A 181 -11.16 -7.89 9.96
N ARG A 182 -12.33 -8.52 10.02
CA ARG A 182 -13.62 -7.83 10.21
C ARG A 182 -13.73 -7.18 11.59
N GLU A 183 -13.07 -7.75 12.59
CA GLU A 183 -13.18 -7.33 14.00
C GLU A 183 -12.08 -6.36 14.41
N SER A 184 -10.95 -6.36 13.70
CA SER A 184 -9.78 -5.54 14.01
C SER A 184 -9.10 -5.08 12.72
N GLN A 185 -9.77 -4.16 12.02
CA GLN A 185 -9.22 -3.57 10.81
C GLN A 185 -7.93 -2.79 11.12
N ARG A 186 -6.96 -2.92 10.23
CA ARG A 186 -5.68 -2.20 10.25
C ARG A 186 -5.20 -2.03 8.83
N PHE A 187 -4.51 -0.93 8.56
CA PHE A 187 -3.74 -0.84 7.34
C PHE A 187 -2.49 -1.71 7.49
N VAL A 188 -2.17 -2.54 6.50
CA VAL A 188 -0.97 -3.40 6.55
C VAL A 188 -0.06 -3.02 5.40
N VAL A 189 1.17 -2.61 5.73
CA VAL A 189 2.20 -2.24 4.76
C VAL A 189 3.35 -3.23 4.91
N ASP A 190 3.45 -4.18 3.98
CA ASP A 190 4.58 -5.12 3.92
C ASP A 190 5.79 -4.42 3.30
N ALA A 191 6.54 -3.69 4.12
CA ALA A 191 7.65 -2.84 3.69
C ALA A 191 8.86 -3.64 3.20
N TRP A 192 9.02 -4.90 3.64
CA TRP A 192 10.05 -5.81 3.13
C TRP A 192 9.94 -6.06 1.61
N ILE A 193 8.77 -5.82 1.00
CA ILE A 193 8.56 -5.96 -0.44
C ILE A 193 9.42 -4.97 -1.25
N THR A 194 9.81 -3.85 -0.66
CA THR A 194 10.56 -2.79 -1.34
C THR A 194 11.91 -3.29 -1.84
N ASP A 195 12.58 -4.14 -1.06
CA ASP A 195 13.83 -4.79 -1.46
C ASP A 195 13.62 -5.74 -2.65
N LYS A 196 12.53 -6.52 -2.66
CA LYS A 196 12.24 -7.46 -3.76
C LYS A 196 12.01 -6.74 -5.09
N PHE A 197 11.35 -5.59 -5.08
CA PHE A 197 11.02 -4.85 -6.30
C PHE A 197 11.99 -3.73 -6.64
N ASN A 198 13.09 -3.60 -5.88
CA ASN A 198 14.08 -2.52 -6.01
C ASN A 198 13.43 -1.12 -5.94
N ILE A 199 12.58 -0.92 -4.94
CA ILE A 199 11.88 0.33 -4.66
C ILE A 199 12.59 1.05 -3.51
N ASP A 200 12.72 2.37 -3.60
CA ASP A 200 13.20 3.19 -2.49
C ASP A 200 12.24 3.07 -1.28
N ALA A 201 12.68 2.37 -0.24
CA ALA A 201 11.88 2.11 0.95
C ALA A 201 11.46 3.40 1.67
N GLY A 202 12.30 4.43 1.69
CA GLY A 202 11.99 5.70 2.35
C GLY A 202 10.91 6.49 1.64
N ARG A 203 10.99 6.58 0.31
CA ARG A 203 9.95 7.14 -0.54
C ARG A 203 8.66 6.33 -0.38
N TYR A 204 8.73 5.01 -0.42
CA TYR A 204 7.55 4.14 -0.30
C TYR A 204 6.82 4.35 1.03
N LEU A 205 7.55 4.32 2.15
CA LEU A 205 6.97 4.52 3.48
C LEU A 205 6.44 5.94 3.68
N THR A 206 7.08 6.95 3.08
CA THR A 206 6.56 8.33 3.10
C THR A 206 5.25 8.44 2.32
N VAL A 207 5.15 7.78 1.15
CA VAL A 207 3.92 7.72 0.36
C VAL A 207 2.84 6.95 1.12
N ALA A 208 3.18 5.87 1.82
CA ALA A 208 2.23 5.13 2.65
C ALA A 208 1.67 6.00 3.78
N ALA A 209 2.52 6.71 4.51
CA ALA A 209 2.10 7.64 5.56
C ALA A 209 1.21 8.75 5.00
N LYS A 210 1.61 9.40 3.89
CA LYS A 210 0.79 10.44 3.23
C LYS A 210 -0.55 9.89 2.72
N THR A 211 -0.58 8.64 2.25
CA THR A 211 -1.82 7.98 1.80
C THR A 211 -2.80 7.83 2.95
N VAL A 212 -2.35 7.29 4.08
CA VAL A 212 -3.22 7.14 5.27
C VAL A 212 -3.63 8.50 5.81
N GLU A 213 -2.72 9.49 5.79
CA GLU A 213 -3.03 10.85 6.21
C GLU A 213 -4.24 11.41 5.47
N LEU A 214 -4.19 11.37 4.14
CA LEU A 214 -5.23 11.92 3.27
C LEU A 214 -6.56 11.12 3.26
N LEU A 215 -6.60 9.92 3.83
CA LEU A 215 -7.77 9.02 3.77
C LEU A 215 -8.43 8.80 5.13
N SER A 216 -7.74 9.08 6.23
CA SER A 216 -8.17 8.69 7.58
C SER A 216 -7.50 9.57 8.64
N ASP A 217 -8.08 9.60 9.85
CA ASP A 217 -7.48 10.22 11.04
C ASP A 217 -6.48 9.31 11.77
N VAL A 218 -6.26 8.07 11.28
CA VAL A 218 -5.31 7.13 11.90
C VAL A 218 -3.89 7.70 11.88
N ARG A 219 -3.31 7.92 13.06
CA ARG A 219 -1.91 8.37 13.25
C ARG A 219 -1.15 7.49 14.23
N LYS A 220 -1.43 6.18 14.21
CA LYS A 220 -0.80 5.16 15.06
C LYS A 220 -0.15 4.09 14.19
N ALA A 221 1.13 3.82 14.42
CA ALA A 221 1.89 2.82 13.67
C ALA A 221 2.55 1.78 14.59
N ARG A 222 2.56 0.54 14.13
CA ARG A 222 3.27 -0.59 14.73
C ARG A 222 4.27 -1.15 13.73
N ILE A 223 5.56 -1.02 14.02
CA ILE A 223 6.66 -1.43 13.15
C ILE A 223 7.14 -2.81 13.63
N ILE A 224 6.91 -3.84 12.81
CA ILE A 224 7.25 -5.22 13.16
C ILE A 224 8.65 -5.53 12.68
N VAL A 225 9.48 -6.07 13.56
CA VAL A 225 10.88 -6.45 13.31
C VAL A 225 11.12 -7.92 13.67
N ASN A 226 12.18 -8.53 13.14
CA ASN A 226 12.65 -9.83 13.60
C ASN A 226 13.18 -9.80 15.03
#